data_AF-A0AAU3XR35-F1
#
_entry.id   AF-A0AAU3XR35-F1
#
_cell.length_a   1.000
_cell.length_b   1.000
_cell.length_c   1.000
_cell.angle_alpha   90.00
_cell.angle_beta   90.00
_cell.angle_gamma   90.00
#
_symmetry.space_group_name_H-M   'P 1'
#
loop_
_entity.id
_entity.type
_entity.pdbx_description
1 polymer ?
#
loop_
_entity_poly.entity_id
_entity_poly.type
_entity_poly.pdbx_seq_one_letter_code
_entity_poly.pdbx_strand_id
1 'polypeptide(L)' 'MCRSIKTLRPPVLPEEATEDDIRAAALQYVRKVSGFRAPAAHNREVFDRAVDEIAAATAELLDGLEVRGAPRRAG' A
#
# COMPACT_ATOMS: atom_id res chain seq x y z
N MET A 1 12.13 -10.04 7.47
CA MET A 1 10.87 -9.28 7.60
C MET A 1 10.96 -8.09 6.64
N CYS A 2 10.06 -7.97 5.66
CA CYS A 2 10.12 -6.87 4.67
C CYS A 2 9.71 -5.57 5.36
N ARG A 3 10.59 -4.55 5.33
CA ARG A 3 10.37 -3.26 6.01
C ARG A 3 9.15 -2.47 5.52
N SER A 4 8.55 -2.83 4.39
CA SER A 4 7.50 -2.04 3.73
C SER A 4 6.08 -2.64 3.80
N ILE A 5 5.88 -3.77 4.48
CA ILE A 5 4.52 -4.30 4.74
C ILE A 5 4.19 -4.03 6.20
N LYS A 6 3.55 -2.90 6.47
CA LYS A 6 2.97 -2.53 7.76
C LYS A 6 1.45 -2.42 7.63
N THR A 7 0.73 -2.61 8.73
CA THR A 7 -0.72 -2.39 8.77
C THR A 7 -1.01 -0.92 8.55
N LEU A 8 -1.85 -0.58 7.57
CA LEU A 8 -2.23 0.81 7.25
C LEU A 8 -3.67 1.17 7.66
N ARG A 9 -4.47 0.20 8.10
CA ARG A 9 -5.87 0.44 8.51
C ARG A 9 -5.94 1.25 9.82
N PRO A 10 -7.02 2.00 10.08
CA PRO A 10 -7.23 2.67 11.38
C PRO A 10 -7.07 1.72 12.57
N PRO A 11 -6.51 2.16 13.73
CA PRO A 11 -6.22 3.53 14.15
C PRO A 11 -4.79 4.02 13.84
N VAL A 12 -4.13 3.45 12.83
CA VAL A 12 -2.81 3.90 12.36
C VAL A 12 -2.85 5.40 12.05
N LEU A 13 -1.82 6.12 12.49
CA LEU A 13 -1.76 7.57 12.35
C LEU A 13 -1.65 7.98 10.86
N PRO A 14 -2.17 9.16 10.45
CA PRO A 14 -2.04 9.65 9.07
C PRO A 14 -0.58 9.72 8.60
N GLU A 15 0.36 10.02 9.50
CA GLU A 15 1.80 9.99 9.24
C GLU A 15 2.38 8.57 9.03
N GLU A 16 1.63 7.53 9.39
CA GLU A 16 2.02 6.13 9.24
C GLU A 16 1.30 5.42 8.08
N ALA A 17 0.28 6.02 7.50
CA ALA A 17 -0.45 5.52 6.33
C ALA A 17 -0.42 6.54 5.17
N THR A 18 0.78 7.04 4.88
CA THR A 18 0.99 8.01 3.80
C THR A 18 0.83 7.37 2.41
N GLU A 19 0.66 8.20 1.38
CA GLU A 19 0.65 7.75 -0.02
C GLU A 19 1.92 6.97 -0.39
N ASP A 20 3.07 7.41 0.14
CA ASP A 20 4.35 6.70 -0.02
C ASP A 20 4.33 5.30 0.62
N ASP A 21 3.67 5.14 1.77
CA ASP A 21 3.52 3.83 2.42
C ASP A 21 2.62 2.90 1.62
N ILE A 22 1.51 3.43 1.08
CA ILE A 22 0.60 2.70 0.20
C ILE A 22 1.34 2.25 -1.07
N ARG A 23 2.08 3.15 -1.70
CA ARG A 23 2.87 2.86 -2.90
C ARG A 23 3.99 1.87 -2.62
N ALA A 24 4.64 1.97 -1.46
CA ALA A 24 5.67 1.01 -1.03
C ALA A 24 5.07 -0.39 -0.79
N ALA A 25 3.87 -0.49 -0.22
CA ALA A 25 3.16 -1.74 -0.04
C ALA A 25 2.76 -2.36 -1.40
N ALA A 26 2.22 -1.56 -2.32
CA ALA A 26 1.89 -1.97 -3.68
C ALA A 26 3.13 -2.50 -4.43
N LEU A 27 4.26 -1.78 -4.33
CA LEU A 27 5.54 -2.23 -4.90
C LEU A 27 5.97 -3.60 -4.39
N GLN A 28 5.85 -3.85 -3.08
CA GLN A 28 6.19 -5.16 -2.54
C GLN A 28 5.23 -6.26 -3.00
N TYR A 29 3.94 -5.96 -3.11
CA TYR A 29 2.97 -6.90 -3.66
C TYR A 29 3.34 -7.31 -5.09
N VAL A 30 3.59 -6.33 -5.97
CA VAL A 30 3.94 -6.60 -7.37
C VAL A 30 5.23 -7.42 -7.46
N ARG A 31 6.27 -7.08 -6.67
CA ARG A 31 7.50 -7.87 -6.58
C ARG A 31 7.25 -9.31 -6.13
N LYS A 32 6.38 -9.49 -5.14
CA LYS A 32 6.08 -10.81 -4.57
C LYS A 32 5.30 -11.69 -5.56
N VAL A 33 4.31 -11.12 -6.25
CA VAL A 33 3.47 -11.86 -7.21
C VAL A 33 4.22 -12.16 -8.49
N SER A 34 4.96 -11.18 -9.01
CA SER A 34 5.71 -11.34 -10.27
C SER A 34 7.00 -12.16 -10.14
N GLY A 35 7.52 -12.34 -8.91
CA GLY A 35 8.81 -12.99 -8.66
C GLY A 35 10.03 -12.12 -9.00
N PHE A 36 9.84 -10.91 -9.53
CA PHE A 36 10.93 -9.99 -9.83
C PHE A 36 11.27 -9.12 -8.61
N ARG A 37 12.55 -9.08 -8.23
CA ARG A 37 13.04 -8.06 -7.27
C ARG A 37 13.13 -6.68 -7.91
N ALA A 38 13.47 -6.63 -9.19
CA ALA A 38 13.48 -5.42 -10.01
C ALA A 38 13.04 -5.79 -11.43
N PRO A 39 12.17 -4.99 -12.08
CA PRO A 39 11.77 -5.25 -13.46
C PRO A 39 12.94 -5.03 -14.42
N ALA A 40 13.01 -5.84 -15.47
CA ALA A 40 13.85 -5.55 -16.63
C ALA A 40 13.33 -4.29 -17.35
N ALA A 41 14.20 -3.59 -18.09
CA ALA A 41 13.85 -2.33 -18.74
C ALA A 41 12.59 -2.42 -19.62
N HIS A 42 12.41 -3.52 -20.35
CA HIS A 42 11.25 -3.75 -21.22
C HIS A 42 9.93 -4.02 -20.45
N ASN A 43 10.01 -4.48 -19.19
CA ASN A 43 8.83 -4.73 -18.35
C ASN A 43 8.52 -3.57 -17.41
N ARG A 44 9.34 -2.51 -17.43
CA ARG A 44 9.27 -1.43 -16.45
C ARG A 44 7.92 -0.72 -16.47
N GLU A 45 7.40 -0.42 -17.66
CA GLU A 45 6.10 0.24 -17.82
C GLU A 45 4.95 -0.60 -17.24
N VAL A 46 4.91 -1.90 -17.55
CA VAL A 46 3.88 -2.81 -17.01
C VAL A 46 4.01 -2.94 -15.49
N PHE A 47 5.24 -2.95 -14.98
CA PHE A 47 5.51 -3.04 -13.56
C PHE A 47 5.07 -1.78 -12.82
N ASP A 48 5.46 -0.60 -13.31
CA ASP A 48 5.12 0.70 -12.72
C ASP A 48 3.59 0.92 -12.74
N ARG A 49 2.94 0.61 -13.87
CA ARG A 49 1.49 0.66 -13.99
C ARG A 49 0.78 -0.23 -12.97
N ALA A 50 1.23 -1.47 -12.80
CA ALA A 50 0.63 -2.39 -11.82
C ALA A 50 0.80 -1.87 -10.38
N VAL A 51 1.94 -1.24 -10.06
CA VAL A 51 2.15 -0.62 -8.75
C VAL A 51 1.16 0.52 -8.52
N ASP A 52 0.99 1.39 -9.51
CA ASP A 52 0.12 2.57 -9.38
C ASP A 52 -1.37 2.17 -9.29
N GLU A 53 -1.83 1.18 -10.07
CA GLU A 53 -3.21 0.66 -9.99
C GLU A 53 -3.52 0.05 -8.62
N ILE A 54 -2.56 -0.70 -8.05
CA ILE A 54 -2.73 -1.32 -6.73
C ILE A 54 -2.66 -0.28 -5.61
N ALA A 55 -1.81 0.74 -5.75
CA ALA A 55 -1.75 1.84 -4.80
C ALA A 55 -3.09 2.59 -4.74
N ALA A 56 -3.68 2.90 -5.90
CA ALA A 56 -4.98 3.55 -5.99
C ALA A 56 -6.09 2.70 -5.34
N ALA A 57 -6.19 1.41 -5.70
CA ALA A 57 -7.17 0.50 -5.11
C ALA A 57 -6.99 0.36 -3.58
N THR A 58 -5.75 0.41 -3.10
CA THR A 58 -5.45 0.35 -1.66
C THR A 58 -5.86 1.64 -0.95
N ALA A 59 -5.64 2.80 -1.57
CA ALA A 59 -6.10 4.07 -1.03
C ALA A 59 -7.63 4.11 -0.90
N GLU A 60 -8.35 3.71 -1.95
CA GLU A 60 -9.82 3.60 -1.93
C GLU A 60 -10.31 2.64 -0.84
N LEU A 61 -9.64 1.49 -0.66
CA LEU A 61 -9.94 0.57 0.43
C LEU A 61 -9.76 1.23 1.80
N LEU A 62 -8.63 1.90 2.04
CA LEU A 62 -8.33 2.52 3.32
C LEU A 62 -9.32 3.65 3.66
N ASP A 63 -9.71 4.45 2.67
CA ASP A 63 -10.74 5.50 2.81
C ASP A 63 -12.12 4.90 3.13
N GLY A 64 -12.45 3.74 2.55
CA GLY A 64 -13.74 3.06 2.76
C GLY A 64 -13.80 2.15 3.99
N LEU A 65 -12.69 1.91 4.69
CA LEU A 65 -12.64 0.96 5.80
C LEU A 65 -13.28 1.52 7.09
N GLU A 66 -14.47 1.04 7.43
CA GLU A 66 -15.08 1.27 8.75
C GLU A 66 -14.51 0.28 9.80
N VAL A 67 -13.64 0.78 10.70
CA VAL A 67 -13.12 -0.04 11.80
C VAL A 67 -14.05 0.03 13.01
N ARG A 68 -14.97 -0.95 13.12
CA ARG A 68 -15.85 -1.09 14.29
C ARG A 68 -15.05 -1.36 15.56
N GLY A 69 -15.24 -0.55 16.59
CA GLY A 69 -14.58 -0.69 17.90
C GLY A 69 -13.27 0.09 18.06
N ALA A 70 -12.87 0.90 17.08
CA ALA A 70 -11.82 1.89 17.30
C ALA A 70 -12.33 2.94 18.30
N PRO A 71 -11.59 3.24 19.39
CA PRO A 71 -12.00 4.29 20.31
C PRO A 71 -12.07 5.61 19.54
N ARG A 72 -13.26 6.22 19.48
CA ARG A 72 -13.43 7.60 19.02
C ARG A 72 -12.65 8.49 19.99
N ARG A 73 -11.43 8.89 19.62
CA ARG A 73 -10.67 9.84 20.42
C ARG A 73 -11.35 11.20 20.29
N ALA A 74 -11.93 11.63 21.41
CA ALA A 74 -12.33 13.00 21.64
C ALA A 74 -11.07 13.89 21.71
N GLY A 75 -11.19 15.09 21.14
CA GLY A 75 -10.52 16.34 21.53
C GLY A 75 -9.04 16.31 21.82
#